data_AF-A0A8C0JZ27-F1
#
_entry.id   AF-A0A8C0JZ27-F1
#
_cell.length_a   1.000
_cell.length_b   1.000
_cell.length_c   1.000
_cell.angle_alpha   90.00
_cell.angle_beta   90.00
_cell.angle_gamma   90.00
#
_symmetry.space_group_name_H-M   'P 1'
#
loop_
_entity.id
_entity.type
_entity.pdbx_description
1 polymer ?
#
loop_
_entity_poly.entity_id
_entity_poly.type
_entity_poly.pdbx_seq_one_letter_code
_entity_poly.pdbx_strand_id
1 'polypeptide(L)'
;MMELAREKQAAELKTLKETLETDTKEMKKKLEAKRLERIQAMVKVTSDKMAQERLKREINNSHIQEVVQVIKQMTESLEKHQEKLEEKQAACLEQIREMEKQFQQEALAEYEARMKGLEAEVKESVRACLRGCFPSEAKDMPERPCEAFRELCEQDPLAAKAGAQESRL
;
A
#
# COMPACT_ATOMS: atom_id res chain seq x y z
N MET A 1 0.34 -7.33 3.44
CA MET A 1 0.03 -5.92 3.84
C MET A 1 -0.27 -5.03 2.64
N MET A 2 0.61 -4.98 1.63
CA MET A 2 0.39 -4.12 0.46
C MET A 2 -0.87 -4.46 -0.36
N GLU A 3 -1.14 -5.74 -0.60
CA GLU A 3 -2.34 -6.18 -1.33
C GLU A 3 -3.63 -5.85 -0.59
N LEU A 4 -3.70 -6.17 0.70
CA LEU A 4 -4.83 -5.81 1.57
C LEU A 4 -5.07 -4.30 1.60
N ALA A 5 -4.00 -3.49 1.63
CA ALA A 5 -4.12 -2.03 1.56
C ALA A 5 -4.76 -1.61 0.22
N ARG A 6 -4.29 -2.14 -0.92
CA ARG A 6 -4.87 -1.85 -2.23
C ARG A 6 -6.33 -2.29 -2.35
N GLU A 7 -6.70 -3.45 -1.82
CA GLU A 7 -8.07 -3.93 -1.81
C GLU A 7 -9.00 -2.99 -1.02
N LYS A 8 -8.58 -2.57 0.18
CA LYS A 8 -9.32 -1.57 0.97
C LYS A 8 -9.46 -0.25 0.21
N GLN A 9 -8.38 0.23 -0.39
CA GLN A 9 -8.37 1.48 -1.15
C GLN A 9 -9.33 1.43 -2.35
N ALA A 10 -9.36 0.32 -3.08
CA ALA A 10 -10.29 0.09 -4.18
C ALA A 10 -11.75 0.04 -3.70
N ALA A 11 -12.01 -0.60 -2.55
CA ALA A 11 -13.33 -0.63 -1.95
C ALA A 11 -13.82 0.78 -1.54
N GLU A 12 -12.95 1.58 -0.90
CA GLU A 12 -13.25 2.97 -0.52
C GLU A 12 -13.60 3.84 -1.75
N LEU A 13 -12.81 3.73 -2.82
CA LEU A 13 -13.06 4.45 -4.08
C LEU A 13 -14.37 4.00 -4.73
N LYS A 14 -14.68 2.70 -4.68
CA LYS A 14 -15.95 2.18 -5.18
C LYS A 14 -17.14 2.74 -4.40
N THR A 15 -17.09 2.70 -3.08
CA THR A 15 -18.14 3.26 -2.21
C THR A 15 -18.33 4.76 -2.46
N LEU A 16 -17.25 5.52 -2.59
CA LEU A 16 -17.31 6.96 -2.88
C LEU A 16 -18.07 7.25 -4.19
N LYS A 17 -17.82 6.47 -5.24
CA LYS A 17 -18.53 6.59 -6.53
C LYS A 17 -20.00 6.22 -6.42
N GLU A 18 -20.32 5.11 -5.75
CA GLU A 18 -21.71 4.67 -5.54
C GLU A 18 -22.53 5.68 -4.73
N THR A 19 -21.93 6.29 -3.70
CA THR A 19 -22.55 7.38 -2.93
C THR A 19 -22.82 8.60 -3.82
N LEU A 20 -21.85 9.03 -4.65
CA LEU A 20 -22.07 10.16 -5.57
C LEU A 20 -23.25 9.91 -6.52
N GLU A 21 -23.30 8.73 -7.14
CA GLU A 21 -24.36 8.39 -8.10
C GLU A 21 -25.73 8.47 -7.43
N THR A 22 -25.81 7.96 -6.19
CA THR A 22 -27.02 8.02 -5.36
C THR A 22 -27.38 9.47 -5.02
N ASP A 23 -26.45 10.25 -4.47
CA ASP A 23 -26.66 11.65 -4.08
C ASP A 23 -27.06 12.52 -5.28
N THR A 24 -26.44 12.30 -6.44
CA THR A 24 -26.77 13.03 -7.67
C THR A 24 -28.19 12.73 -8.12
N LYS A 25 -28.61 11.46 -8.05
CA LYS A 25 -29.96 11.03 -8.39
C LYS A 25 -30.98 11.64 -7.43
N GLU A 26 -30.70 11.63 -6.13
CA GLU A 26 -31.57 12.21 -5.11
C GLU A 26 -31.67 13.73 -5.25
N MET A 27 -30.55 14.41 -5.50
CA MET A 27 -30.54 15.86 -5.66
C MET A 27 -31.33 16.30 -6.90
N LYS A 28 -31.22 15.58 -8.02
CA LYS A 28 -32.06 15.83 -9.21
C LYS A 28 -33.54 15.68 -8.89
N LYS A 29 -33.95 14.64 -8.17
CA LYS A 29 -35.35 14.44 -7.73
C LYS A 29 -35.83 15.59 -6.85
N LYS A 30 -35.01 16.02 -5.90
CA LYS A 30 -35.32 17.13 -4.99
C LYS A 30 -35.50 18.45 -5.75
N LEU A 31 -34.63 18.73 -6.71
CA LEU A 31 -34.73 19.93 -7.55
C LEU A 31 -35.97 19.89 -8.46
N GLU A 32 -36.34 18.73 -8.96
CA GLU A 32 -37.56 18.56 -9.76
C GLU A 32 -38.83 18.75 -8.89
N ALA A 33 -38.86 18.19 -7.69
CA ALA A 33 -39.95 18.41 -6.74
C ALA A 33 -40.12 19.92 -6.45
N LYS A 34 -39.02 20.62 -6.18
CA LYS A 34 -39.00 22.08 -5.98
C LYS A 34 -39.52 22.85 -7.20
N ARG A 35 -39.19 22.39 -8.42
CA ARG A 35 -39.71 22.99 -9.66
C ARG A 35 -41.23 22.85 -9.74
N LEU A 36 -41.75 21.66 -9.47
CA LEU A 36 -43.19 21.38 -9.50
C LEU A 36 -43.95 22.19 -8.44
N GLU A 37 -43.40 22.29 -7.22
CA GLU A 37 -43.95 23.14 -6.15
C GLU A 37 -44.03 24.61 -6.56
N ARG A 38 -42.95 25.15 -7.17
CA ARG A 38 -42.93 26.53 -7.69
C ARG A 38 -43.98 26.75 -8.78
N ILE A 39 -44.12 25.80 -9.72
CA ILE A 39 -45.15 25.86 -10.78
C ILE A 39 -46.55 25.84 -10.15
N GLN A 40 -46.79 24.93 -9.20
CA GLN A 40 -48.09 24.81 -8.55
C GLN A 40 -48.46 26.07 -7.77
N ALA A 41 -47.51 26.63 -7.01
CA ALA A 41 -47.70 27.88 -6.29
C ALA A 41 -47.98 29.05 -7.25
N MET A 42 -47.21 29.16 -8.33
CA MET A 42 -47.37 30.19 -9.36
C MET A 42 -48.75 30.14 -10.03
N VAL A 43 -49.23 28.94 -10.40
CA VAL A 43 -50.55 28.73 -11.02
C VAL A 43 -51.70 29.11 -10.07
N LYS A 44 -51.54 28.87 -8.76
CA LYS A 44 -52.56 29.24 -7.76
C LYS A 44 -52.75 30.74 -7.60
N VAL A 45 -51.70 31.54 -7.82
CA VAL A 45 -51.71 32.99 -7.56
C VAL A 45 -51.86 33.84 -8.83
N THR A 46 -51.65 33.26 -10.01
CA THR A 46 -51.71 33.97 -11.30
C THR A 46 -52.85 33.42 -12.13
N SER A 47 -53.88 34.22 -12.43
CA SER A 47 -55.03 33.79 -13.25
C SER A 47 -54.87 34.10 -14.74
N ASP A 48 -54.04 35.08 -15.11
CA ASP A 48 -53.79 35.43 -16.50
C ASP A 48 -52.97 34.34 -17.22
N LYS A 49 -53.51 33.81 -18.31
CA LYS A 49 -52.94 32.68 -19.04
C LYS A 49 -51.60 33.02 -19.70
N MET A 50 -51.44 34.24 -20.21
CA MET A 50 -50.19 34.69 -20.84
C MET A 50 -49.08 34.85 -19.80
N ALA A 51 -49.41 35.42 -18.65
CA ALA A 51 -48.51 35.56 -17.50
C ALA A 51 -48.08 34.19 -16.95
N GLN A 52 -49.01 33.24 -16.81
CA GLN A 52 -48.67 31.86 -16.40
C GLN A 52 -47.65 31.21 -17.35
N GLU A 53 -47.87 31.28 -18.67
CA GLU A 53 -46.94 30.70 -19.66
C GLU A 53 -45.56 31.36 -19.65
N ARG A 54 -45.50 32.67 -19.40
CA ARG A 54 -44.24 33.38 -19.22
C ARG A 54 -43.50 32.92 -17.96
N LEU A 55 -44.17 32.93 -16.81
CA LEU A 55 -43.58 32.55 -15.53
C LEU A 55 -43.15 31.08 -15.52
N LYS A 56 -43.92 30.19 -16.16
CA LYS A 56 -43.55 28.78 -16.32
C LYS A 56 -42.24 28.61 -17.10
N ARG A 57 -42.03 29.40 -18.17
CA ARG A 57 -40.74 29.43 -18.90
C ARG A 57 -39.59 29.92 -18.02
N GLU A 58 -39.82 30.98 -17.24
CA GLU A 58 -38.82 31.51 -16.31
C GLU A 58 -38.45 30.49 -15.22
N ILE A 59 -39.44 29.80 -14.62
CA ILE A 59 -39.21 28.73 -13.64
C ILE A 59 -38.42 27.56 -14.25
N ASN A 60 -38.75 27.16 -15.48
CA ASN A 60 -38.02 26.09 -16.17
C ASN A 60 -36.58 26.49 -16.46
N ASN A 61 -36.35 27.71 -16.96
CA ASN A 61 -35.00 28.21 -17.20
C ASN A 61 -34.18 28.27 -15.91
N SER A 62 -34.78 28.77 -14.82
CA SER A 62 -34.14 28.79 -13.50
C SER A 62 -33.82 27.40 -12.99
N HIS A 63 -34.73 26.42 -13.14
CA HIS A 63 -34.49 25.04 -12.74
C HIS A 63 -33.32 24.41 -13.51
N ILE A 64 -33.24 24.61 -14.84
CA ILE A 64 -32.13 24.10 -15.65
C ILE A 64 -30.80 24.66 -15.13
N GLN A 65 -30.73 25.97 -14.86
CA GLN A 65 -29.54 26.61 -14.30
C GLN A 65 -29.19 26.08 -12.91
N GLU A 66 -30.18 25.94 -12.02
CA GLU A 66 -30.00 25.42 -10.65
C GLU A 66 -29.47 23.97 -10.68
N VAL A 67 -30.04 23.11 -11.54
CA VAL A 67 -29.58 21.73 -11.70
C VAL A 67 -28.13 21.67 -12.20
N VAL A 68 -27.79 22.44 -13.23
CA VAL A 68 -26.42 22.46 -13.78
C VAL A 68 -25.43 22.96 -12.73
N GLN A 69 -25.76 24.03 -12.03
CA GLN A 69 -24.89 24.61 -11.01
C GLN A 69 -24.67 23.65 -9.83
N VAL A 70 -25.73 23.04 -9.31
CA VAL A 70 -25.65 22.10 -8.19
C VAL A 70 -24.83 20.88 -8.58
N ILE A 71 -25.08 20.29 -9.75
CA ILE A 71 -24.31 19.12 -10.21
C ILE A 71 -22.84 19.48 -10.36
N LYS A 72 -22.52 20.62 -10.99
CA LYS A 72 -21.14 21.10 -11.12
C LYS A 72 -20.45 21.22 -9.76
N GLN A 73 -21.09 21.87 -8.79
CA GLN A 73 -20.55 22.03 -7.45
C GLN A 73 -20.34 20.68 -6.74
N MET A 74 -21.29 19.75 -6.89
CA MET A 74 -21.17 18.40 -6.33
C MET A 74 -20.00 17.64 -6.95
N THR A 75 -19.83 17.71 -8.27
CA THR A 75 -18.70 17.09 -8.98
C THR A 75 -17.36 17.67 -8.53
N GLU A 76 -17.22 19.01 -8.51
CA GLU A 76 -15.99 19.67 -8.05
C GLU A 76 -15.66 19.35 -6.58
N SER A 77 -16.69 19.26 -5.74
CA SER A 77 -16.51 18.84 -4.34
C SER A 77 -16.01 17.41 -4.27
N LEU A 78 -16.60 16.50 -5.04
CA LEU A 78 -16.17 15.10 -5.07
C LEU A 78 -14.72 14.95 -5.53
N GLU A 79 -14.34 15.61 -6.62
CA GLU A 79 -12.97 15.53 -7.16
C GLU A 79 -11.94 15.90 -6.08
N LYS A 80 -12.21 16.96 -5.31
CA LYS A 80 -11.36 17.36 -4.17
C LYS A 80 -11.33 16.34 -3.04
N HIS A 81 -12.45 15.65 -2.78
CA HIS A 81 -12.49 14.59 -1.77
C HIS A 81 -11.73 13.35 -2.24
N GLN A 82 -11.86 12.99 -3.53
CA GLN A 82 -11.16 11.86 -4.12
C GLN A 82 -9.66 12.10 -4.18
N GLU A 83 -9.21 13.30 -4.58
CA GLU A 83 -7.79 13.68 -4.57
C GLU A 83 -7.18 13.51 -3.17
N LYS A 84 -7.81 14.08 -2.14
CA LYS A 84 -7.36 13.94 -0.74
C LYS A 84 -7.37 12.50 -0.24
N LEU A 85 -8.30 11.68 -0.74
CA LEU A 85 -8.34 10.27 -0.41
C LEU A 85 -7.14 9.56 -1.03
N GLU A 86 -6.92 9.74 -2.33
CA GLU A 86 -5.80 9.15 -3.07
C GLU A 86 -4.44 9.58 -2.52
N GLU A 87 -4.28 10.83 -2.08
CA GLU A 87 -3.08 11.29 -1.36
C GLU A 87 -2.82 10.50 -0.08
N LYS A 88 -3.84 10.27 0.76
CA LYS A 88 -3.72 9.47 1.98
C LYS A 88 -3.41 8.01 1.66
N GLN A 89 -4.04 7.47 0.61
CA GLN A 89 -3.81 6.11 0.15
C GLN A 89 -2.37 5.93 -0.34
N ALA A 90 -1.82 6.89 -1.09
CA ALA A 90 -0.43 6.90 -1.51
C ALA A 90 0.53 6.97 -0.32
N ALA A 91 0.29 7.89 0.63
CA ALA A 91 1.11 8.01 1.83
C ALA A 91 1.13 6.72 2.67
N CYS A 92 -0.01 6.03 2.78
CA CYS A 92 -0.11 4.73 3.45
C CYS A 92 0.73 3.66 2.73
N LEU A 93 0.70 3.61 1.40
CA LEU A 93 1.50 2.66 0.63
C LEU A 93 3.00 2.93 0.76
N GLU A 94 3.41 4.21 0.77
CA GLU A 94 4.81 4.59 1.02
C GLU A 94 5.27 4.17 2.42
N GLN A 95 4.44 4.35 3.44
CA GLN A 95 4.76 3.89 4.78
C GLN A 95 4.95 2.37 4.86
N ILE A 96 4.10 1.60 4.17
CA ILE A 96 4.25 0.14 4.11
C ILE A 96 5.57 -0.25 3.44
N ARG A 97 5.95 0.42 2.34
CA ARG A 97 7.22 0.17 1.63
C ARG A 97 8.44 0.50 2.47
N GLU A 98 8.41 1.63 3.15
CA GLU A 98 9.53 2.05 3.99
C GLU A 98 9.73 1.09 5.17
N MET A 99 8.64 0.65 5.81
CA MET A 99 8.70 -0.31 6.90
C MET A 99 9.17 -1.70 6.42
N GLU A 100 8.73 -2.14 5.23
CA GLU A 100 9.23 -3.36 4.60
C GLU A 100 10.76 -3.30 4.37
N LYS A 101 11.24 -2.17 3.83
CA LYS A 101 12.67 -1.94 3.62
C LYS A 101 13.46 -1.94 4.93
N GLN A 102 12.94 -1.30 5.98
CA GLN A 102 13.57 -1.29 7.31
C GLN A 102 13.70 -2.72 7.85
N PHE A 103 12.63 -3.51 7.82
CA PHE A 103 12.69 -4.90 8.27
C PHE A 103 13.65 -5.76 7.45
N GLN A 104 13.73 -5.55 6.14
CA GLN A 104 14.71 -6.25 5.29
C GLN A 104 16.16 -5.90 5.69
N GLN A 105 16.44 -4.63 5.98
CA GLN A 105 17.76 -4.19 6.42
C GLN A 105 18.11 -4.74 7.82
N GLU A 106 17.17 -4.72 8.75
CA GLU A 106 17.35 -5.27 10.10
C GLU A 106 17.62 -6.78 10.04
N ALA A 107 16.84 -7.53 9.26
CA ALA A 107 17.02 -8.97 9.11
C ALA A 107 18.40 -9.31 8.50
N LEU A 108 18.85 -8.53 7.52
CA LEU A 108 20.18 -8.70 6.92
C LEU A 108 21.29 -8.39 7.93
N ALA A 109 21.18 -7.28 8.65
CA ALA A 109 22.17 -6.88 9.66
C ALA A 109 22.26 -7.90 10.80
N GLU A 110 21.12 -8.43 11.26
CA GLU A 110 21.06 -9.48 12.28
C GLU A 110 21.72 -10.77 11.77
N TYR A 111 21.42 -11.17 10.53
CA TYR A 111 22.06 -12.33 9.91
C TYR A 111 23.58 -12.18 9.84
N GLU A 112 24.07 -11.04 9.33
CA GLU A 112 25.51 -10.76 9.26
C GLU A 112 26.18 -10.76 10.64
N ALA A 113 25.52 -10.18 11.65
CA ALA A 113 26.04 -10.17 13.02
C ALA A 113 26.16 -11.60 13.59
N ARG A 114 25.13 -12.43 13.41
CA ARG A 114 25.15 -13.84 13.84
C ARG A 114 26.23 -14.63 13.11
N MET A 115 26.36 -14.44 11.80
CA MET A 115 27.36 -15.16 11.00
C MET A 115 28.79 -14.80 11.37
N LYS A 116 29.07 -13.54 11.74
CA LYS A 116 30.40 -13.11 12.21
C LYS A 116 30.85 -13.81 13.50
N GLY A 117 29.93 -14.08 14.43
CA GLY A 117 30.23 -14.75 15.71
C GLY A 117 30.24 -16.28 15.63
N LEU A 118 29.55 -16.84 14.62
CA LEU A 118 29.26 -18.26 14.53
C LEU A 118 30.51 -19.16 14.61
N GLU A 119 31.58 -18.82 13.88
CA GLU A 119 32.79 -19.65 13.88
C GLU A 119 33.42 -19.75 15.29
N ALA A 120 33.45 -18.63 16.02
CA ALA A 120 34.00 -18.59 17.37
C ALA A 120 33.11 -19.37 18.35
N GLU A 121 31.79 -19.19 18.27
CA GLU A 121 30.81 -19.92 19.08
C GLU A 121 30.90 -21.43 18.86
N VAL A 122 31.06 -21.87 17.61
CA VAL A 122 31.23 -23.29 17.27
C VAL A 122 32.54 -23.83 17.84
N LYS A 123 33.66 -23.12 17.66
CA LYS A 123 34.97 -23.53 18.22
C LYS A 123 34.94 -23.61 19.75
N GLU A 124 34.28 -22.66 20.42
CA GLU A 124 34.10 -22.68 21.87
C GLU A 124 33.22 -23.85 22.32
N SER A 125 32.09 -24.07 21.66
CA SER A 125 31.17 -25.17 21.96
C SER A 125 31.84 -26.53 21.83
N VAL A 126 32.60 -26.76 20.76
CA VAL A 126 33.36 -28.00 20.56
C VAL A 126 34.40 -28.18 21.67
N ARG A 127 35.16 -27.12 22.02
CA ARG A 127 36.13 -27.18 23.13
C ARG A 127 35.46 -27.47 24.47
N ALA A 128 34.29 -26.88 24.74
CA ALA A 128 33.52 -27.14 25.95
C ALA A 128 33.02 -28.59 26.00
N CYS A 129 32.48 -29.10 24.89
CA CYS A 129 32.03 -30.49 24.75
C CYS A 129 33.17 -31.48 25.02
N LEU A 130 34.34 -31.28 24.40
CA LEU A 130 35.50 -32.13 24.59
C LEU A 130 35.97 -32.15 26.06
N ARG A 131 35.97 -31.01 26.75
CA ARG A 131 36.29 -30.94 28.19
C ARG A 131 35.29 -31.67 29.07
N GLY A 132 34.00 -31.67 28.71
CA GLY A 132 32.94 -32.36 29.45
C GLY A 132 32.91 -33.88 29.20
N CYS A 133 33.22 -34.32 27.98
CA CYS A 133 33.23 -35.74 27.60
C CYS A 133 34.51 -36.47 28.02
N PHE A 134 35.64 -35.75 28.13
CA PHE A 134 36.93 -36.30 28.56
C PHE A 134 37.46 -35.52 29.78
N PRO A 135 36.93 -35.78 30.99
CA PRO A 135 37.46 -35.19 32.22
C PRO A 135 38.74 -35.94 32.60
N SER A 136 39.83 -35.75 31.86
CA SER A 136 41.14 -36.27 32.22
C SER A 136 41.94 -35.22 32.97
N GLU A 137 42.40 -35.62 34.14
CA GLU A 137 43.00 -34.84 35.22
C GLU A 137 44.18 -33.98 34.75
N ALA A 138 44.29 -32.82 35.38
CA ALA A 138 45.43 -31.93 35.25
C ALA A 138 46.76 -32.70 35.39
N LYS A 139 47.59 -32.60 34.36
CA LYS A 139 49.01 -32.28 34.54
C LYS A 139 49.54 -31.62 33.27
N ASP A 140 50.02 -30.40 33.48
CA ASP A 140 50.81 -29.55 32.58
C ASP A 140 51.39 -30.27 31.35
N MET A 141 50.95 -29.85 30.18
CA MET A 141 51.74 -30.00 28.96
C MET A 141 51.57 -28.74 28.10
N PRO A 142 52.67 -28.13 27.64
CA PRO A 142 52.65 -26.83 26.98
C PRO A 142 51.96 -26.93 25.62
N GLU A 143 51.27 -25.86 25.24
CA GLU A 143 50.64 -25.66 23.92
C GLU A 143 51.65 -25.96 22.80
N ARG A 144 51.55 -27.13 22.17
CA ARG A 144 52.10 -27.33 20.83
C ARG A 144 51.04 -26.92 19.81
N PRO A 145 51.36 -26.08 18.82
CA PRO A 145 50.49 -25.89 17.67
C PRO A 145 50.35 -27.23 16.94
N CYS A 146 49.13 -27.73 16.83
CA CYS A 146 48.85 -28.91 16.02
C CYS A 146 48.78 -28.46 14.57
N GLU A 147 49.88 -28.63 13.82
CA GLU A 147 50.05 -28.20 12.42
C GLU A 147 49.09 -28.90 11.43
N ALA A 148 48.37 -29.94 11.86
CA ALA A 148 47.51 -30.76 11.01
C ALA A 148 46.24 -30.07 10.48
N PHE A 149 45.81 -28.95 11.06
CA PHE A 149 44.60 -28.24 10.61
C PHE A 149 44.86 -27.16 9.55
N ARG A 150 46.12 -26.78 9.30
CA ARG A 150 46.44 -25.70 8.35
C ARG A 150 46.31 -26.13 6.89
N GLU A 151 46.54 -27.41 6.60
CA GLU A 151 46.54 -27.95 5.23
C GLU A 151 45.14 -28.18 4.63
N LEU A 152 44.08 -28.24 5.44
CA LEU A 152 42.72 -28.49 4.93
C LEU A 152 41.95 -27.24 4.47
N CYS A 153 42.41 -26.03 4.84
CA CYS A 153 41.74 -24.78 4.44
C CYS A 153 42.32 -24.13 3.17
N GLU A 154 43.43 -24.63 2.61
CA GLU A 154 44.05 -24.06 1.39
C GLU A 154 43.62 -24.75 0.08
N GLN A 155 42.61 -25.62 0.08
CA GLN A 155 42.02 -26.12 -1.17
C GLN A 155 40.80 -25.30 -1.57
N ASP A 156 41.06 -24.26 -2.35
CA ASP A 156 40.09 -23.48 -3.11
C ASP A 156 39.53 -24.34 -4.28
N PRO A 157 38.22 -24.68 -4.34
CA PRO A 157 37.67 -25.49 -5.43
C PRO A 157 37.32 -24.70 -6.71
N LEU A 158 37.79 -23.46 -6.88
CA LEU A 158 37.32 -22.57 -7.96
C LEU A 158 38.26 -22.39 -9.16
N ALA A 159 39.21 -23.31 -9.36
CA ALA A 159 40.09 -23.28 -10.53
C ALA A 159 39.99 -24.54 -11.41
N ALA A 160 38.77 -25.02 -11.70
CA ALA A 160 38.57 -25.96 -12.79
C ALA A 160 37.15 -25.87 -13.35
N LYS A 161 36.96 -25.04 -14.37
CA LYS A 161 36.21 -25.30 -15.64
C LYS A 161 36.03 -23.99 -16.42
N ALA A 162 37.13 -23.46 -16.94
CA ALA A 162 37.11 -22.67 -18.15
C ALA A 162 37.61 -23.57 -19.28
N GLY A 163 36.74 -23.86 -20.26
CA GLY A 163 37.15 -24.47 -21.54
C GLY A 163 36.53 -25.84 -21.86
N ALA A 164 35.38 -25.82 -22.54
CA ALA A 164 35.00 -26.70 -23.65
C ALA A 164 33.63 -26.21 -24.18
N GLN A 165 33.63 -25.39 -25.24
CA GLN A 165 33.31 -25.80 -26.62
C GLN A 165 31.79 -25.99 -26.81
N GLU A 166 31.06 -25.00 -27.34
CA GLU A 166 30.76 -24.87 -28.78
C GLU A 166 30.28 -26.19 -29.43
N SER A 167 28.97 -26.32 -29.69
CA SER A 167 28.36 -26.82 -30.95
C SER A 167 26.93 -27.35 -30.74
N ARG A 168 25.96 -26.68 -31.40
CA ARG A 168 24.76 -27.19 -32.12
C ARG A 168 23.89 -28.24 -31.42
N LEU A 169 22.59 -28.00 -31.20
CA LEU A 169 21.51 -27.82 -32.20
C LEU A 169 20.30 -27.11 -31.58
#